data_AF-A0A671WV11-F1
#
_entry.id   AF-A0A671WV11-F1
#
_cell.length_a   1.000
_cell.length_b   1.000
_cell.length_c   1.000
_cell.angle_alpha   90.00
_cell.angle_beta   90.00
_cell.angle_gamma   90.00
#
_symmetry.space_group_name_H-M   'P 1'
#
loop_
_entity.id
_entity.type
_entity.pdbx_description
1 polymer ?
#
loop_
_entity_poly.entity_id
_entity_poly.type
_entity_poly.pdbx_seq_one_letter_code
_entity_poly.pdbx_strand_id
1 'polypeptide(L)'
;MSPACDCCGEQVNKLNQQVSVMRKEIKNLRQMLDSAVRAHRKHMISIQSAVSKVALCEPAREQTPSPSPPSSQAALEKGNIQTVPIGYISSCFSVKNGTPRQPTICGPSRAELRIQQSVFNNPEHALVGLEHYSHVWIVFLFHKNGHLSYKAKVKPPRLNGQRVGVYSTRSPHRPNALGLTLAKLDKISDRPRFKFLRSPEEAAAAIRGVLSADPRSVYRRTRCRDRLFFFTLDTADITCWFGRGFAEVLQVRCYWIGK
;
A
#
# COMPACT_ATOMS: atom_id res chain seq x y z
N MET A 1 18.29 -67.55 11.26
CA MET A 1 18.38 -66.57 10.16
C MET A 1 17.15 -66.79 9.29
N SER A 2 16.14 -65.93 9.39
CA SER A 2 14.84 -66.12 8.73
C SER A 2 14.95 -65.90 7.21
N PRO A 3 14.22 -66.68 6.38
CA PRO A 3 14.33 -66.61 4.93
C PRO A 3 13.69 -65.32 4.40
N ALA A 4 14.31 -64.72 3.39
CA ALA A 4 13.81 -63.51 2.75
C ALA A 4 12.50 -63.80 2.00
N CYS A 5 11.51 -62.94 2.18
CA CYS A 5 10.20 -63.02 1.53
C CYS A 5 10.30 -62.61 0.05
N ASP A 6 9.92 -63.52 -0.87
CA ASP A 6 9.92 -63.30 -2.32
C ASP A 6 9.07 -62.08 -2.76
N CYS A 7 8.07 -61.69 -1.97
CA CYS A 7 7.21 -60.54 -2.25
C CYS A 7 7.96 -59.19 -2.19
N CYS A 8 9.03 -59.10 -1.39
CA CYS A 8 9.83 -57.88 -1.26
C CYS A 8 10.73 -57.64 -2.49
N GLY A 9 11.17 -58.71 -3.17
CA GLY A 9 12.06 -58.62 -4.34
C GLY A 9 11.36 -58.03 -5.57
N GLU A 10 10.12 -58.45 -5.83
CA GLU A 10 9.33 -57.91 -6.94
C GLU A 10 9.03 -56.41 -6.78
N GLN A 11 8.77 -55.97 -5.55
CA GLN A 11 8.45 -54.57 -5.28
C GLN A 11 9.67 -53.67 -5.44
N VAL A 12 10.86 -54.14 -5.03
CA VAL A 12 12.14 -53.47 -5.28
C VAL A 12 12.44 -53.40 -6.78
N ASN A 13 12.15 -54.45 -7.55
CA ASN A 13 12.34 -54.46 -9.01
C ASN A 13 11.43 -53.46 -9.72
N LYS A 14 10.15 -53.36 -9.32
CA LYS A 14 9.21 -52.35 -9.86
C LYS A 14 9.69 -50.93 -9.57
N LEU A 15 10.15 -50.65 -8.35
CA LEU A 15 10.70 -49.35 -7.97
C LEU A 15 11.97 -49.01 -8.77
N ASN A 16 12.88 -49.97 -8.95
CA ASN A 16 14.08 -49.77 -9.77
C ASN A 16 13.75 -49.47 -11.24
N GLN A 17 12.73 -50.14 -11.79
CA GLN A 17 12.25 -49.87 -13.14
C GLN A 17 11.63 -48.48 -13.26
N GLN A 18 10.83 -48.04 -12.29
CA GLN A 18 10.29 -46.67 -12.24
C GLN A 18 11.41 -45.63 -12.14
N VAL A 19 12.41 -45.84 -11.29
CA VAL A 19 13.58 -44.95 -11.18
C VAL A 19 14.36 -44.88 -12.51
N SER A 20 14.49 -46.00 -13.23
CA SER A 20 15.13 -46.03 -14.55
C SER A 20 14.36 -45.19 -15.58
N VAL A 21 13.03 -45.34 -15.62
CA VAL A 21 12.17 -44.53 -16.50
C VAL A 21 12.28 -43.05 -16.15
N MET A 22 12.18 -42.69 -14.86
CA MET A 22 12.32 -41.30 -14.40
C MET A 22 13.68 -40.71 -14.76
N ARG A 23 14.77 -41.47 -14.64
CA ARG A 23 16.11 -41.02 -15.04
C ARG A 23 16.17 -40.73 -16.55
N LYS A 24 15.52 -41.55 -17.37
CA LYS A 24 15.45 -41.36 -18.82
C LYS A 24 14.60 -40.14 -19.18
N GLU A 25 13.47 -39.92 -18.50
CA GLU A 25 12.65 -38.73 -18.66
C GLU A 25 13.40 -37.45 -18.26
N ILE A 26 14.11 -37.46 -17.12
CA ILE A 26 14.96 -36.34 -16.70
C ILE A 26 16.04 -36.04 -17.75
N LYS A 27 16.65 -37.07 -18.35
CA LYS A 27 17.62 -36.87 -19.43
C LYS A 27 16.98 -36.25 -20.67
N ASN A 28 15.79 -36.72 -21.07
CA ASN A 28 15.04 -36.15 -22.21
C ASN A 28 14.64 -34.70 -21.95
N LEU A 29 14.14 -34.39 -20.75
CA LEU A 29 13.78 -33.02 -20.34
C LEU A 29 14.98 -32.09 -20.38
N ARG A 30 16.15 -32.53 -19.89
CA ARG A 30 17.41 -31.77 -19.99
C ARG A 30 17.79 -31.50 -21.44
N GLN A 31 17.69 -32.49 -22.32
CA GLN A 31 18.01 -32.32 -23.74
C GLN A 31 17.05 -31.38 -24.47
N MET A 32 15.75 -31.42 -24.12
CA MET A 32 14.76 -30.46 -24.64
C MET A 32 15.05 -29.05 -24.16
N LEU A 33 15.42 -28.87 -22.88
CA LEU A 33 15.81 -27.59 -22.31
C LEU A 33 17.05 -27.02 -23.03
N ASP A 34 18.10 -27.81 -23.23
CA ASP A 34 19.31 -27.39 -23.94
C ASP A 34 19.03 -26.98 -25.39
N SER A 35 18.09 -27.66 -26.04
CA SER A 35 17.67 -27.36 -27.40
C SER A 35 16.84 -26.08 -27.47
N ALA A 36 15.95 -25.85 -26.50
CA ALA A 36 15.18 -24.62 -26.37
C ALA A 36 16.09 -23.41 -26.05
N VAL A 37 17.09 -23.58 -25.18
CA VAL A 37 18.09 -22.55 -24.86
C VAL A 37 18.91 -22.17 -26.10
N ARG A 38 19.33 -23.16 -26.89
CA ARG A 38 20.04 -22.90 -28.16
C ARG A 38 19.17 -22.17 -29.18
N ALA A 39 17.90 -22.58 -29.32
CA ALA A 39 16.94 -21.88 -30.18
C ALA A 39 16.76 -20.43 -29.72
N HIS A 40 16.54 -20.20 -28.43
CA HIS A 40 16.41 -18.86 -27.86
C HIS A 40 17.64 -17.99 -28.11
N ARG A 41 18.85 -18.54 -27.91
CA ARG A 41 20.11 -17.85 -28.23
C ARG A 41 20.18 -17.43 -29.71
N LYS A 42 19.75 -18.30 -30.63
CA LYS A 42 19.69 -17.99 -32.07
C LYS A 42 18.68 -16.88 -32.38
N HIS A 43 17.50 -16.92 -31.75
CA HIS A 43 16.49 -15.85 -31.88
C HIS A 43 17.03 -14.51 -31.37
N MET A 44 17.72 -14.50 -30.22
CA MET A 44 18.32 -13.29 -29.66
C MET A 44 19.40 -12.70 -30.57
N ILE A 45 20.26 -13.52 -31.18
CA ILE A 45 21.25 -13.06 -32.16
C ILE A 45 20.56 -12.47 -33.40
N SER A 46 19.47 -13.09 -33.88
CA SER A 46 18.69 -12.58 -35.01
C SER A 46 18.04 -11.22 -34.72
N ILE A 47 17.44 -11.08 -33.53
CA ILE A 47 16.85 -9.81 -33.07
C ILE A 47 17.94 -8.75 -32.95
N GLN A 48 19.08 -9.08 -32.37
CA GLN A 48 20.21 -8.15 -32.24
C GLN A 48 20.70 -7.67 -33.61
N SER A 49 20.82 -8.57 -34.60
CA SER A 49 21.16 -8.20 -35.98
C SER A 49 20.11 -7.30 -36.63
N ALA A 50 18.81 -7.55 -36.41
CA ALA A 50 17.73 -6.72 -36.93
C ALA A 50 17.74 -5.31 -36.30
N VAL A 51 17.96 -5.22 -34.99
CA VAL A 51 18.06 -3.95 -34.27
C VAL A 51 19.30 -3.16 -34.71
N SER A 52 20.45 -3.80 -34.89
CA SER A 52 21.65 -3.15 -35.43
C SER A 52 21.44 -2.59 -36.85
N LYS A 53 20.61 -3.23 -37.68
CA LYS A 53 20.26 -2.71 -39.01
C LYS A 53 19.35 -1.49 -38.95
N VAL A 54 18.45 -1.42 -37.95
CA VAL A 54 17.58 -0.25 -37.71
C VAL A 54 18.39 0.93 -37.17
N ALA A 55 19.44 0.68 -36.39
CA ALA A 55 20.30 1.72 -35.81
C ALA A 55 21.21 2.45 -36.83
N LEU A 56 21.22 2.06 -38.12
CA LEU A 56 21.98 2.74 -39.18
C LEU A 56 21.21 3.89 -39.86
N CYS A 57 19.98 4.18 -39.44
CA CYS A 57 19.21 5.36 -39.85
C CYS A 57 19.00 6.28 -38.64
N GLU A 58 20.01 7.08 -38.31
CA GLU A 58 19.98 8.37 -37.57
C GLU A 58 21.44 8.74 -37.19
N PRO A 59 21.89 10.01 -37.29
CA PRO A 59 23.30 10.35 -37.16
C PRO A 59 23.76 10.53 -35.70
N ALA A 60 24.80 9.78 -35.36
CA ALA A 60 25.95 10.10 -34.51
C ALA A 60 25.78 11.06 -33.30
N ARG A 61 25.88 10.51 -32.08
CA ARG A 61 27.09 10.54 -31.23
C ARG A 61 26.74 10.12 -29.79
N GLU A 62 27.36 9.06 -29.29
CA GLU A 62 27.61 8.94 -27.84
C GLU A 62 28.82 8.03 -27.55
N GLN A 63 29.77 8.60 -26.81
CA GLN A 63 30.91 7.92 -26.21
C GLN A 63 30.45 7.20 -24.94
N THR A 64 30.87 5.95 -24.78
CA THR A 64 30.62 5.08 -23.62
C THR A 64 31.38 5.52 -22.37
N PRO A 65 30.83 5.26 -21.17
CA PRO A 65 31.66 4.61 -20.15
C PRO A 65 31.02 3.43 -19.40
N SER A 66 31.92 2.49 -19.07
CA SER A 66 31.98 1.38 -18.08
C SER A 66 30.79 1.00 -17.16
N PRO A 67 30.68 -0.31 -16.76
CA PRO A 67 29.53 -0.84 -16.03
C PRO A 67 29.57 -0.52 -14.53
N SER A 68 28.58 0.24 -14.07
CA SER A 68 28.18 0.38 -12.67
C SER A 68 27.16 -0.72 -12.28
N PRO A 69 26.92 -1.04 -10.98
CA PRO A 69 26.09 -2.18 -10.55
C PRO A 69 24.66 -2.07 -11.09
N PRO A 70 23.90 -3.19 -11.21
CA PRO A 70 22.62 -3.20 -11.94
C PRO A 70 21.69 -2.17 -11.32
N SER A 71 21.53 -1.07 -12.04
CA SER A 71 20.66 0.02 -11.66
C SER A 71 19.24 -0.51 -11.60
N SER A 72 18.46 0.00 -10.65
CA SER A 72 17.02 -0.21 -10.51
C SER A 72 16.22 0.13 -11.78
N GLN A 73 16.88 0.64 -12.83
CA GLN A 73 16.32 1.02 -14.11
C GLN A 73 15.82 -0.18 -14.94
N ALA A 74 16.40 -1.38 -14.76
CA ALA A 74 16.03 -2.56 -15.58
C ALA A 74 14.67 -3.20 -15.22
N ALA A 75 14.03 -2.83 -14.11
CA ALA A 75 12.76 -3.43 -13.68
C ALA A 75 11.53 -2.79 -14.35
N LEU A 76 11.57 -1.48 -14.62
CA LEU A 76 10.44 -0.74 -15.20
C LEU A 76 10.19 -1.10 -16.67
N GLU A 77 11.25 -1.34 -17.44
CA GLU A 77 11.15 -1.73 -18.86
C GLU A 77 10.46 -3.09 -19.06
N LYS A 78 10.50 -3.96 -18.04
CA LYS A 78 9.84 -5.28 -18.06
C LYS A 78 8.37 -5.21 -17.63
N GLY A 79 7.86 -4.03 -17.25
CA GLY A 79 6.46 -3.82 -16.85
C GLY A 79 6.09 -4.30 -15.45
N ASN A 80 7.04 -4.78 -14.66
CA ASN A 80 6.79 -5.22 -13.28
C ASN A 80 7.01 -4.05 -12.31
N ILE A 81 5.91 -3.42 -11.89
CA ILE A 81 5.95 -2.27 -10.97
C ILE A 81 5.64 -2.75 -9.55
N GLN A 82 6.66 -2.77 -8.69
CA GLN A 82 6.46 -2.89 -7.25
C GLN A 82 6.33 -1.49 -6.66
N THR A 83 5.19 -1.20 -6.03
CA THR A 83 4.89 0.10 -5.42
C THR A 83 4.78 -0.03 -3.91
N VAL A 84 5.32 0.93 -3.18
CA VAL A 84 5.06 1.12 -1.76
C VAL A 84 3.88 2.10 -1.61
N PRO A 85 2.87 1.81 -0.77
CA PRO A 85 1.80 2.77 -0.52
C PRO A 85 2.36 4.03 0.15
N ILE A 86 2.09 5.21 -0.45
CA ILE A 86 2.53 6.50 0.09
C ILE A 86 1.71 6.95 1.33
N GLY A 87 0.53 6.38 1.52
CA GLY A 87 -0.44 6.81 2.52
C GLY A 87 -1.73 6.00 2.46
N TYR A 88 -2.63 6.27 3.42
CA TYR A 88 -3.94 5.65 3.49
C TYR A 88 -5.05 6.69 3.53
N ILE A 89 -6.16 6.39 2.85
CA ILE A 89 -7.33 7.25 2.79
C ILE A 89 -8.38 6.72 3.76
N SER A 90 -8.90 7.60 4.61
CA SER A 90 -10.09 7.38 5.43
C SER A 90 -11.24 8.23 4.91
N SER A 91 -12.44 7.67 4.83
CA SER A 91 -13.63 8.39 4.36
C SER A 91 -14.86 7.97 5.14
N CYS A 92 -15.97 8.69 4.96
CA CYS A 92 -17.27 8.30 5.50
C CYS A 92 -17.82 6.97 4.95
N PHE A 93 -17.16 6.34 3.97
CA PHE A 93 -17.52 5.03 3.43
C PHE A 93 -16.56 3.94 3.92
N SER A 94 -16.93 3.26 5.01
CA SER A 94 -16.13 2.20 5.63
C SER A 94 -16.24 0.85 4.91
N VAL A 95 -17.34 0.63 4.18
CA VAL A 95 -17.64 -0.61 3.46
C VAL A 95 -18.02 -0.35 2.01
N LYS A 96 -17.76 -1.33 1.14
CA LYS A 96 -18.09 -1.25 -0.29
C LYS A 96 -19.58 -0.99 -0.54
N ASN A 97 -20.45 -1.59 0.29
CA ASN A 97 -21.88 -1.37 0.19
C ASN A 97 -22.22 0.08 0.59
N GLY A 98 -22.99 0.79 -0.23
CA GLY A 98 -23.26 2.22 -0.01
C GLY A 98 -22.14 3.18 -0.41
N THR A 99 -20.94 2.70 -0.76
CA THR A 99 -19.92 3.57 -1.38
C THR A 99 -20.43 4.02 -2.77
N PRO A 100 -20.48 5.32 -3.06
CA PRO A 100 -20.91 5.82 -4.35
C PRO A 100 -20.06 5.27 -5.49
N ARG A 101 -20.71 4.85 -6.58
CA ARG A 101 -20.02 4.35 -7.77
C ARG A 101 -19.27 5.47 -8.51
N GLN A 102 -19.63 6.73 -8.25
CA GLN A 102 -18.96 7.91 -8.77
C GLN A 102 -18.85 8.99 -7.69
N PRO A 103 -17.71 9.70 -7.62
CA PRO A 103 -17.44 10.68 -6.55
C PRO A 103 -18.44 11.85 -6.53
N THR A 104 -18.92 12.30 -7.69
CA THR A 104 -19.84 13.45 -7.81
C THR A 104 -21.22 13.21 -7.20
N ILE A 105 -21.59 11.96 -6.89
CA ILE A 105 -22.93 11.62 -6.38
C ILE A 105 -23.11 12.10 -4.93
N CYS A 106 -22.02 12.18 -4.14
CA CYS A 106 -22.06 12.64 -2.75
C CYS A 106 -21.13 13.85 -2.58
N GLY A 107 -21.59 15.01 -3.05
CA GLY A 107 -20.83 16.28 -3.05
C GLY A 107 -20.23 16.73 -1.70
N PRO A 108 -20.92 16.58 -0.55
CA PRO A 108 -20.38 17.01 0.74
C PRO A 108 -19.48 15.96 1.41
N SER A 109 -19.25 14.79 0.78
CA SER A 109 -18.43 13.75 1.38
C SER A 109 -16.98 14.21 1.52
N ARG A 110 -16.43 14.10 2.73
CA ARG A 110 -15.04 14.42 3.06
C ARG A 110 -14.25 13.15 3.32
N ALA A 111 -12.96 13.21 3.00
CA ALA A 111 -12.00 12.14 3.24
C ALA A 111 -10.66 12.74 3.65
N GLU A 112 -9.89 11.98 4.42
CA GLU A 112 -8.55 12.34 4.88
C GLU A 112 -7.54 11.38 4.24
N LEU A 113 -6.54 11.93 3.55
CA LEU A 113 -5.39 11.17 3.06
C LEU A 113 -4.22 11.37 4.02
N ARG A 114 -3.83 10.31 4.72
CA ARG A 114 -2.72 10.32 5.66
C ARG A 114 -1.47 9.76 5.00
N ILE A 115 -0.50 10.61 4.71
CA ILE A 115 0.81 10.21 4.18
C ILE A 115 1.60 9.45 5.27
N GLN A 116 2.26 8.36 4.88
CA GLN A 116 3.07 7.55 5.79
C GLN A 116 4.47 8.17 5.96
N GLN A 117 4.88 8.32 7.22
CA GLN A 117 6.22 8.79 7.59
C GLN A 117 7.34 7.81 7.23
N SER A 118 7.02 6.54 6.98
CA SER A 118 8.01 5.53 6.60
C SER A 118 8.45 5.63 5.13
N VAL A 119 7.76 6.44 4.33
CA VAL A 119 8.01 6.53 2.87
C VAL A 119 9.00 7.65 2.55
N PHE A 120 8.99 8.72 3.33
CA PHE A 120 9.89 9.85 3.18
C PHE A 120 10.53 10.16 4.53
N ASN A 121 11.82 10.51 4.55
CA ASN A 121 12.46 10.98 5.78
C ASN A 121 11.71 12.19 6.38
N ASN A 122 11.21 13.08 5.51
CA ASN A 122 10.40 14.24 5.88
C ASN A 122 9.16 14.35 4.96
N PRO A 123 8.03 13.68 5.28
CA PRO A 123 6.84 13.65 4.43
C PRO A 123 6.19 15.02 4.21
N GLU A 124 6.36 15.96 5.13
CA GLU A 124 5.86 17.34 5.02
C GLU A 124 6.44 18.08 3.82
N HIS A 125 7.71 17.82 3.46
CA HIS A 125 8.34 18.44 2.31
C HIS A 125 7.69 18.01 0.99
N ALA A 126 7.11 16.80 0.94
CA ALA A 126 6.39 16.32 -0.24
C ALA A 126 5.04 17.02 -0.45
N LEU A 127 4.55 17.78 0.54
CA LEU A 127 3.27 18.50 0.50
C LEU A 127 3.44 19.99 0.20
N VAL A 128 4.67 20.52 0.23
CA VAL A 128 4.96 21.94 -0.02
C VAL A 128 4.49 22.36 -1.41
N GLY A 129 3.75 23.46 -1.50
CA GLY A 129 3.23 24.01 -2.74
C GLY A 129 1.89 23.42 -3.17
N LEU A 130 1.43 22.34 -2.52
CA LEU A 130 0.14 21.72 -2.83
C LEU A 130 -1.04 22.66 -2.49
N GLU A 131 -0.87 23.54 -1.51
CA GLU A 131 -1.82 24.58 -1.09
C GLU A 131 -2.16 25.60 -2.19
N HIS A 132 -1.33 25.71 -3.23
CA HIS A 132 -1.57 26.60 -4.37
C HIS A 132 -2.61 26.03 -5.35
N TYR A 133 -3.01 24.76 -5.18
CA TYR A 133 -3.96 24.07 -6.06
C TYR A 133 -5.31 23.88 -5.39
N SER A 134 -6.38 24.12 -6.13
CA SER A 134 -7.75 23.89 -5.65
C SER A 134 -8.15 22.41 -5.63
N HIS A 135 -7.49 21.59 -6.44
CA HIS A 135 -7.81 20.18 -6.62
C HIS A 135 -6.56 19.34 -6.76
N VAL A 136 -6.66 18.08 -6.35
CA VAL A 136 -5.58 17.09 -6.41
C VAL A 136 -6.06 15.83 -7.12
N TRP A 137 -5.16 15.25 -7.92
CA TRP A 137 -5.35 13.92 -8.48
C TRP A 137 -4.82 12.89 -7.49
N ILE A 138 -5.68 11.93 -7.13
CA ILE A 138 -5.34 10.85 -6.22
C ILE A 138 -5.39 9.54 -7.00
N VAL A 139 -4.22 8.89 -7.10
CA VAL A 139 -4.09 7.52 -7.59
C VAL A 139 -4.08 6.60 -6.37
N PHE A 140 -4.97 5.61 -6.35
CA PHE A 140 -5.11 4.70 -5.21
C PHE A 140 -5.28 3.26 -5.68
N LEU A 141 -4.98 2.30 -4.80
CA LEU A 141 -5.14 0.88 -5.09
C LEU A 141 -6.46 0.34 -4.52
N PHE A 142 -7.23 -0.41 -5.32
CA PHE A 142 -8.37 -1.17 -4.84
C PHE A 142 -7.89 -2.42 -4.06
N HIS A 143 -7.40 -2.21 -2.84
CA HIS A 143 -6.78 -3.23 -1.98
C HIS A 143 -7.65 -4.48 -1.72
N LYS A 144 -8.99 -4.40 -1.85
CA LYS A 144 -9.91 -5.54 -1.71
C LYS A 144 -10.19 -6.29 -3.03
N ASN A 145 -9.59 -5.89 -4.15
CA ASN A 145 -9.81 -6.50 -5.46
C ASN A 145 -8.72 -7.51 -5.87
N GLY A 146 -8.27 -8.32 -4.92
CA GLY A 146 -7.25 -9.35 -5.15
C GLY A 146 -7.80 -10.61 -5.82
N HIS A 147 -8.20 -10.52 -7.09
CA HIS A 147 -8.63 -11.70 -7.85
C HIS A 147 -7.44 -12.40 -8.54
N LEU A 148 -7.42 -13.73 -8.47
CA LEU A 148 -6.49 -14.60 -9.22
C LEU A 148 -6.73 -14.62 -10.74
N SER A 149 -7.87 -14.09 -11.22
CA SER A 149 -8.19 -14.04 -12.65
C SER A 149 -8.96 -12.78 -13.05
N TYR A 150 -8.49 -12.12 -14.11
CA TYR A 150 -9.12 -10.93 -14.68
C TYR A 150 -9.95 -11.31 -15.89
N LYS A 151 -11.20 -10.83 -15.94
CA LYS A 151 -12.07 -11.03 -17.09
C LYS A 151 -11.88 -9.88 -18.09
N ALA A 152 -11.68 -10.21 -19.36
CA ALA A 152 -11.56 -9.21 -20.43
C ALA A 152 -12.85 -8.39 -20.62
N LYS A 153 -14.02 -8.98 -20.30
CA LYS A 153 -15.33 -8.32 -20.34
C LYS A 153 -15.96 -8.23 -18.95
N VAL A 154 -16.62 -7.10 -18.69
CA VAL A 154 -17.35 -6.81 -17.44
C VAL A 154 -18.79 -6.40 -17.76
N LYS A 155 -19.66 -6.41 -16.75
CA LYS A 155 -21.06 -5.98 -16.87
C LYS A 155 -21.28 -4.72 -16.01
N PRO A 156 -21.11 -3.51 -16.57
CA PRO A 156 -21.30 -2.26 -15.83
C PRO A 156 -22.76 -2.09 -15.40
N PRO A 157 -23.02 -1.52 -14.20
CA PRO A 157 -24.38 -1.33 -13.69
C PRO A 157 -25.27 -0.46 -14.58
N ARG A 158 -24.68 0.50 -15.31
CA ARG A 158 -25.41 1.47 -16.14
C ARG A 158 -25.76 0.96 -17.55
N LEU A 159 -25.34 -0.25 -17.92
CA LEU A 159 -25.53 -0.80 -19.27
C LEU A 159 -26.57 -1.93 -19.32
N ASN A 160 -27.54 -1.95 -18.40
CA ASN A 160 -28.73 -2.82 -18.44
C ASN A 160 -28.50 -4.31 -18.73
N GLY A 161 -27.33 -4.87 -18.42
CA GLY A 161 -27.04 -6.27 -18.77
C GLY A 161 -25.85 -6.49 -19.68
N GLN A 162 -25.49 -5.48 -20.48
CA GLN A 162 -24.53 -5.64 -21.55
C GLN A 162 -23.11 -5.88 -21.02
N ARG A 163 -22.38 -6.73 -21.75
CA ARG A 163 -20.98 -7.04 -21.48
C ARG A 163 -20.09 -6.23 -22.40
N VAL A 164 -19.23 -5.41 -21.82
CA VAL A 164 -18.27 -4.56 -22.55
C VAL A 164 -16.85 -4.84 -22.08
N GLY A 165 -15.86 -4.40 -22.87
CA GLY A 165 -14.45 -4.56 -22.52
C GLY A 165 -14.10 -3.87 -21.20
N VAL A 166 -13.22 -4.45 -20.39
CA VAL A 166 -12.85 -3.88 -19.08
C VAL A 166 -12.28 -2.47 -19.20
N TYR A 167 -11.48 -2.22 -20.25
CA TYR A 167 -10.82 -0.93 -20.50
C TYR A 167 -11.76 0.16 -21.02
N SER A 168 -12.94 -0.17 -21.54
CA SER A 168 -13.97 0.82 -21.88
C SER A 168 -14.80 1.25 -20.65
N THR A 169 -14.38 0.85 -19.45
CA THR A 169 -15.11 1.10 -18.21
C THR A 169 -14.19 1.54 -17.08
N ARG A 170 -14.79 2.06 -16.01
CA ARG A 170 -14.13 2.33 -14.72
C ARG A 170 -14.26 1.16 -13.74
N SER A 171 -14.40 -0.08 -14.23
CA SER A 171 -14.47 -1.26 -13.37
C SER A 171 -13.23 -1.34 -12.48
N PRO A 172 -13.36 -1.61 -11.17
CA PRO A 172 -12.21 -1.76 -10.29
C PRO A 172 -11.59 -3.16 -10.41
N HIS A 173 -12.26 -4.11 -11.10
CA HIS A 173 -11.76 -5.45 -11.41
C HIS A 173 -10.98 -5.42 -12.73
N ARG A 174 -9.66 -5.18 -12.65
CA ARG A 174 -8.75 -5.02 -13.79
C ARG A 174 -7.33 -5.47 -13.40
N PRO A 175 -6.44 -5.80 -14.36
CA PRO A 175 -5.11 -6.33 -14.07
C PRO A 175 -4.30 -5.50 -13.08
N ASN A 176 -4.28 -4.18 -13.29
CA ASN A 176 -3.69 -3.22 -12.34
C ASN A 176 -4.83 -2.48 -11.67
N ALA A 177 -5.17 -2.86 -10.44
CA ALA A 177 -6.33 -2.37 -9.70
C ALA A 177 -6.16 -0.93 -9.17
N LEU A 178 -5.73 -0.02 -10.05
CA LEU A 178 -5.53 1.39 -9.78
C LEU A 178 -6.83 2.17 -10.06
N GLY A 179 -7.22 2.99 -9.09
CA GLY A 179 -8.26 3.99 -9.20
C GLY A 179 -7.64 5.38 -9.33
N LEU A 180 -8.38 6.27 -9.97
CA LEU A 180 -8.06 7.68 -10.13
C LEU A 180 -9.26 8.51 -9.69
N THR A 181 -9.03 9.52 -8.85
CA THR A 181 -10.07 10.49 -8.49
C THR A 181 -9.51 11.90 -8.48
N LEU A 182 -10.31 12.85 -8.93
CA LEU A 182 -10.09 14.27 -8.73
C LEU A 182 -10.81 14.67 -7.44
N ALA A 183 -10.09 15.24 -6.49
CA ALA A 183 -10.66 15.69 -5.22
C ALA A 183 -10.36 17.19 -5.04
N LYS A 184 -11.32 17.93 -4.49
CA LYS A 184 -11.08 19.30 -4.04
C LYS A 184 -10.17 19.26 -2.82
N LEU A 185 -9.09 20.02 -2.85
CA LEU A 185 -8.22 20.17 -1.69
C LEU A 185 -8.89 21.14 -0.71
N ASP A 186 -9.19 20.64 0.48
CA ASP A 186 -9.85 21.44 1.52
C ASP A 186 -8.84 22.08 2.46
N LYS A 187 -7.94 21.27 3.02
CA LYS A 187 -6.89 21.72 3.93
C LYS A 187 -5.74 20.73 3.92
N ILE A 188 -4.52 21.26 4.02
CA ILE A 188 -3.32 20.49 4.35
C ILE A 188 -3.06 20.68 5.84
N SER A 189 -2.89 19.58 6.57
CA SER A 189 -2.58 19.62 7.99
C SER A 189 -1.39 18.71 8.25
N ASP A 190 -0.31 19.30 8.72
CA ASP A 190 0.59 18.57 9.60
C ASP A 190 -0.19 18.32 10.88
N ARG A 191 -0.06 17.15 11.51
CA ARG A 191 -0.82 16.87 12.73
C ARG A 191 -0.60 17.97 13.77
N PRO A 192 -1.55 18.24 14.68
CA PRO A 192 -1.23 19.09 15.82
C PRO A 192 -0.06 18.46 16.57
N ARG A 193 1.10 19.09 16.47
CA ARG A 193 2.30 18.68 17.21
C ARG A 193 2.17 19.27 18.60
N PHE A 194 2.35 18.39 19.58
CA PHE A 194 2.82 18.79 20.90
C PHE A 194 4.12 19.59 20.72
N LYS A 195 4.23 20.76 21.36
CA LYS A 195 5.40 21.63 21.24
C LYS A 195 6.55 21.12 22.11
N PHE A 196 6.21 20.49 23.23
CA PHE A 196 7.16 19.99 24.21
C PHE A 196 7.13 18.46 24.31
N LEU A 197 5.97 17.82 24.17
CA LEU A 197 5.85 16.36 24.20
C LEU A 197 6.20 15.79 22.82
N ARG A 198 6.99 14.72 22.78
CA ARG A 198 7.57 14.17 21.55
C ARG A 198 6.71 13.08 20.92
N SER A 199 5.81 12.48 21.69
CA SER A 199 4.91 11.43 21.19
C SER A 199 3.52 11.44 21.86
N PRO A 200 2.50 10.83 21.22
CA PRO A 200 1.19 10.63 21.84
C PRO A 200 1.26 9.82 23.14
N GLU A 201 2.19 8.86 23.23
CA GLU A 201 2.40 8.03 24.43
C GLU A 201 2.94 8.88 25.59
N GLU A 202 3.88 9.78 25.31
CA GLU A 202 4.41 10.75 26.26
C GLU A 202 3.32 11.71 26.74
N ALA A 203 2.49 12.21 25.83
CA ALA A 203 1.36 13.06 26.17
C ALA A 203 0.33 12.32 27.05
N ALA A 204 0.00 11.08 26.72
CA ALA A 204 -0.89 10.27 27.52
C ALA A 204 -0.31 9.98 28.92
N ALA A 205 1.00 9.74 29.02
CA ALA A 205 1.69 9.55 30.30
C ALA A 205 1.65 10.82 31.15
N ALA A 206 1.90 11.99 30.56
CA ALA A 206 1.81 13.27 31.24
C ALA A 206 0.38 13.59 31.72
N ILE A 207 -0.63 13.37 30.87
CA ILE A 207 -2.04 13.51 31.26
C ILE A 207 -2.38 12.59 32.44
N ARG A 208 -1.97 11.32 32.38
CA ARG A 208 -2.16 10.38 33.50
C ARG A 208 -1.47 10.87 34.77
N GLY A 209 -0.24 11.38 34.67
CA GLY A 209 0.49 11.93 35.82
C GLY A 209 -0.25 13.10 36.48
N VAL A 210 -0.72 14.06 35.67
CA VAL A 210 -1.50 15.20 36.17
C VAL A 210 -2.79 14.74 36.85
N LEU A 211 -3.55 13.84 36.22
CA LEU A 211 -4.83 13.37 36.77
C LEU A 211 -4.67 12.54 38.04
N SER A 212 -3.63 11.72 38.12
CA SER A 212 -3.30 10.93 39.34
C SER A 212 -2.95 11.82 40.52
N ALA A 213 -2.35 12.99 40.29
CA ALA A 213 -2.04 13.95 41.34
C ALA A 213 -3.26 14.78 41.81
N ASP A 214 -4.40 14.67 41.12
CA ASP A 214 -5.57 15.53 41.25
C ASP A 214 -5.22 17.04 41.23
N PRO A 215 -5.22 17.68 40.04
CA PRO A 215 -4.82 19.08 39.89
C PRO A 215 -5.83 20.08 40.51
N ARG A 216 -6.94 19.61 41.08
CA ARG A 216 -7.97 20.48 41.65
C ARG A 216 -7.56 20.97 43.04
N SER A 217 -7.78 22.27 43.29
CA SER A 217 -7.58 22.84 44.62
C SER A 217 -8.45 22.15 45.67
N VAL A 218 -7.99 22.14 46.93
CA VAL A 218 -8.76 21.57 48.06
C VAL A 218 -10.14 22.22 48.13
N TYR A 219 -10.23 23.53 47.90
CA TYR A 219 -11.50 24.25 47.78
C TYR A 219 -12.41 23.62 46.70
N ARG A 220 -11.91 23.42 45.47
CA ARG A 220 -12.72 22.87 44.38
C ARG A 220 -13.15 21.44 44.65
N ARG A 221 -12.32 20.64 45.31
CA ARG A 221 -12.65 19.25 45.72
C ARG A 221 -13.77 19.18 46.75
N THR A 222 -13.84 20.15 47.66
CA THR A 222 -14.71 20.11 48.84
C THR A 222 -15.96 20.98 48.72
N ARG A 223 -15.87 22.12 48.01
CA ARG A 223 -16.90 23.16 47.98
C ARG A 223 -17.61 23.30 46.63
N CYS A 224 -17.00 22.86 45.53
CA CYS A 224 -17.63 22.97 44.21
C CYS A 224 -18.46 21.71 43.89
N ARG A 225 -19.68 21.92 43.37
CA ARG A 225 -20.55 20.82 42.87
C ARG A 225 -20.12 20.34 41.48
N ASP A 226 -19.48 21.22 40.72
CA ASP A 226 -19.00 20.90 39.37
C ASP A 226 -17.80 19.96 39.42
N ARG A 227 -17.90 18.88 38.64
CA ARG A 227 -16.90 17.81 38.53
C ARG A 227 -16.13 17.87 37.22
N LEU A 228 -16.52 18.77 36.31
CA LEU A 228 -15.73 19.10 35.14
C LEU A 228 -14.50 19.90 35.58
N PHE A 229 -13.38 19.51 35.02
CA PHE A 229 -12.12 20.21 35.16
C PHE A 229 -11.46 20.33 33.79
N PHE A 230 -10.85 21.48 33.58
CA PHE A 230 -10.17 21.82 32.35
C PHE A 230 -8.75 22.20 32.70
N PHE A 231 -7.80 21.65 31.97
CA PHE A 231 -6.42 22.09 32.04
C PHE A 231 -5.76 22.01 30.68
N THR A 232 -4.73 22.82 30.50
CA THR A 232 -3.92 22.84 29.30
C THR A 232 -2.66 22.04 29.55
N LEU A 233 -2.32 21.12 28.65
CA LEU A 233 -1.03 20.45 28.63
C LEU A 233 -0.42 20.66 27.26
N ASP A 234 0.72 21.34 27.24
CA ASP A 234 1.44 21.66 26.01
C ASP A 234 0.58 22.45 25.01
N THR A 235 0.20 21.86 23.87
CA THR A 235 -0.67 22.48 22.86
C THR A 235 -2.08 21.92 22.88
N ALA A 236 -2.49 21.22 23.95
CA ALA A 236 -3.80 20.60 24.05
C ALA A 236 -4.59 21.07 25.27
N ASP A 237 -5.89 21.31 25.07
CA ASP A 237 -6.87 21.43 26.16
C ASP A 237 -7.42 20.06 26.49
N ILE A 238 -7.40 19.73 27.78
CA ILE A 238 -7.92 18.49 28.32
C ILE A 238 -9.15 18.83 29.16
N THR A 239 -10.28 18.26 28.75
CA THR A 239 -11.50 18.23 29.54
C THR A 239 -11.58 16.90 30.25
N CYS A 240 -11.67 16.92 31.57
CA CYS A 240 -11.82 15.72 32.38
C CYS A 240 -12.94 15.85 33.39
N TRP A 241 -13.49 14.70 33.76
CA TRP A 241 -14.50 14.53 34.78
C TRP A 241 -13.92 13.80 35.98
N PHE A 242 -14.13 14.34 37.18
CA PHE A 242 -13.71 13.70 38.41
C PHE A 242 -14.87 13.03 39.14
N GLY A 243 -14.80 11.70 39.21
CA GLY A 243 -15.70 10.87 39.99
C GLY A 243 -15.20 10.59 41.41
N ARG A 244 -15.89 9.67 42.11
CA ARG A 244 -15.41 9.16 43.40
C ARG A 244 -14.27 8.16 43.13
N GLY A 245 -13.02 8.62 43.28
CA GLY A 245 -11.83 7.78 43.13
C GLY A 245 -11.38 7.53 41.69
N PHE A 246 -11.92 8.27 40.71
CA PHE A 246 -11.46 8.19 39.33
C PHE A 246 -11.48 9.56 38.63
N ALA A 247 -10.66 9.69 37.59
CA ALA A 247 -10.69 10.80 36.65
C ALA A 247 -10.82 10.23 35.24
N GLU A 248 -11.75 10.77 34.46
CA GLU A 248 -12.00 10.36 33.09
C GLU A 248 -11.71 11.53 32.15
N VAL A 249 -10.89 11.30 31.12
CA VAL A 249 -10.67 12.30 30.07
C VAL A 249 -11.83 12.22 29.10
N LEU A 250 -12.64 13.28 29.05
CA LEU A 250 -13.79 13.37 28.16
C LEU A 250 -13.39 13.88 26.77
N GLN A 251 -12.44 14.81 26.72
CA GLN A 251 -12.04 15.43 25.46
C GLN A 251 -10.59 15.92 25.52
N VAL A 252 -9.85 15.68 24.44
CA VAL A 252 -8.54 16.29 24.18
C VAL A 252 -8.65 17.11 22.90
N ARG A 253 -8.46 18.43 22.99
CA ARG A 253 -8.45 19.34 21.84
C ARG A 253 -7.05 19.89 21.65
N CYS A 254 -6.36 19.46 20.62
CA CYS A 254 -5.07 20.03 20.27
C CYS A 254 -5.24 21.26 19.38
N TYR A 255 -4.51 22.32 19.70
CA TYR A 255 -4.49 23.56 18.94
C TYR A 255 -3.26 23.66 18.06
N TRP A 256 -3.42 24.43 17.01
CA TRP A 256 -2.32 24.96 16.24
C TRP A 256 -1.72 26.15 16.98
N ILE A 257 -0.44 26.06 17.34
CA ILE A 257 0.34 27.26 17.65
C ILE A 257 0.87 27.76 16.31
N GLY A 258 0.15 28.70 15.70
CA GLY A 258 0.67 29.48 14.58
C GLY A 258 1.75 30.43 15.09
N LYS A 259 2.95 30.31 14.52
CA LYS A 259 3.82 31.45 14.22
C LYS A 259 4.07 31.44 12.73
#